data_AF-A0A7S1CKK0-F1
#
_entry.id   AF-A0A7S1CKK0-F1
#
_cell.length_a   1.000
_cell.length_b   1.000
_cell.length_c   1.000
_cell.angle_alpha   90.00
_cell.angle_beta   90.00
_cell.angle_gamma   90.00
#
_symmetry.space_group_name_H-M   'P 1'
#
loop_
_entity.id
_entity.type
_entity.pdbx_description
1 polymer ?
#
loop_
_entity_poly.entity_id
_entity_poly.type
_entity_poly.pdbx_seq_one_letter_code
_entity_poly.pdbx_strand_id
1 'polypeptide(L)'
;PLGLDGPGRDTPAYPEITVRVAAHVATHRGARDRSALDAYAAAVAAYADAVRCRATVVAEGAVVANCSRVSDAFVGAAALVEGSTVEEATLLSSADERTSVRGGACVRRALLQWSAEVDELGCVNEAVMCEHSHVDKHGKLLGSLLGPNSGVSEGEVSASLVGPFVGFHHQALLIAAMWPEGKGNVGYGANVGSNHTSKAPDQEIRPGEGVFFGLGVSIKFPSNFQRSPYSIIATGVVTLPQTLAFPFSLVNLAGESVKGLSPAINELFAGWVLSDSVFTVWRNQQKFATRQHSRRDRCDPEVFRPDIVDLMLDARRRLASPRGKARFHTDGGEEVWTDKEVVGMGKNYLRESIRVKGIKAYTFYARLYALHGLVRAQAAGLSLAPL
;
A
#
# COMPACT_ATOMS: atom_id res chain seq x y z
N PRO A 1 -15.41 -7.13 13.07
CA PRO A 1 -13.93 -6.97 12.98
C PRO A 1 -13.53 -6.98 11.50
N LEU A 2 -12.41 -6.36 11.14
CA LEU A 2 -11.86 -6.51 9.80
C LEU A 2 -11.15 -7.85 9.68
N GLY A 3 -11.52 -8.64 8.66
CA GLY A 3 -10.90 -9.91 8.31
C GLY A 3 -9.61 -9.73 7.51
N LEU A 4 -8.70 -8.88 8.00
CA LEU A 4 -7.44 -8.61 7.34
C LEU A 4 -6.64 -9.92 7.30
N ASP A 5 -6.41 -10.46 6.10
CA ASP A 5 -5.31 -11.41 5.88
C ASP A 5 -5.50 -12.83 6.48
N GLY A 6 -6.74 -13.32 6.63
CA GLY A 6 -7.07 -14.74 6.97
C GLY A 6 -7.59 -15.01 8.40
N PRO A 7 -7.85 -16.29 8.78
CA PRO A 7 -8.45 -16.66 10.08
C PRO A 7 -7.59 -16.26 11.29
N GLY A 8 -8.22 -15.73 12.35
CA GLY A 8 -7.54 -15.34 13.59
C GLY A 8 -6.83 -13.98 13.52
N ARG A 9 -7.08 -13.22 12.45
CA ARG A 9 -6.49 -11.90 12.21
C ARG A 9 -7.43 -10.72 12.39
N ASP A 10 -8.56 -11.01 13.02
CA ASP A 10 -9.59 -10.06 13.38
C ASP A 10 -8.99 -8.78 13.96
N THR A 11 -9.24 -7.68 13.27
CA THR A 11 -8.89 -6.35 13.76
C THR A 11 -10.20 -5.67 14.15
N PRO A 12 -10.59 -5.68 15.44
CA PRO A 12 -11.72 -4.90 15.92
C PRO A 12 -11.54 -3.45 15.50
N ALA A 13 -12.56 -2.89 14.86
CA ALA A 13 -12.55 -1.54 14.33
C ALA A 13 -13.52 -0.65 15.11
N TYR A 14 -13.19 0.63 15.16
CA TYR A 14 -14.02 1.70 15.71
C TYR A 14 -13.97 2.89 14.74
N PRO A 15 -14.94 3.81 14.76
CA PRO A 15 -15.14 4.79 13.69
C PRO A 15 -13.90 5.63 13.36
N GLU A 16 -13.10 5.99 14.37
CA GLU A 16 -11.92 6.86 14.28
C GLU A 16 -10.59 6.09 14.13
N ILE A 17 -10.63 4.79 13.85
CA ILE A 17 -9.40 3.98 13.70
C ILE A 17 -8.48 4.54 12.60
N THR A 18 -7.18 4.56 12.87
CA THR A 18 -6.16 4.99 11.89
C THR A 18 -5.51 3.80 11.23
N VAL A 19 -4.87 4.03 10.07
CA VAL A 19 -4.07 3.00 9.38
C VAL A 19 -3.02 2.44 10.34
N ARG A 20 -2.35 3.31 11.10
CA ARG A 20 -1.30 2.94 12.04
C ARG A 20 -1.80 2.00 13.15
N VAL A 21 -2.96 2.30 13.74
CA VAL A 21 -3.56 1.44 14.79
C VAL A 21 -3.95 0.09 14.20
N ALA A 22 -4.65 0.08 13.08
CA ALA A 22 -5.06 -1.15 12.42
C ALA A 22 -3.84 -2.01 12.02
N ALA A 23 -2.80 -1.40 11.47
CA ALA A 23 -1.57 -2.09 11.09
C ALA A 23 -0.84 -2.66 12.31
N HIS A 24 -0.79 -1.92 13.42
CA HIS A 24 -0.20 -2.40 14.67
C HIS A 24 -0.92 -3.65 15.18
N VAL A 25 -2.25 -3.59 15.32
CA VAL A 25 -3.09 -4.72 15.76
C VAL A 25 -2.99 -5.91 14.80
N ALA A 26 -2.95 -5.65 13.49
CA ALA A 26 -2.89 -6.70 12.48
C ALA A 26 -1.51 -7.37 12.36
N THR A 27 -0.43 -6.77 12.86
CA THR A 27 0.94 -7.29 12.71
C THR A 27 1.56 -7.80 14.01
N HIS A 28 1.09 -7.37 15.18
CA HIS A 28 1.60 -7.79 16.48
C HIS A 28 0.75 -8.94 17.00
N ARG A 29 1.28 -10.17 16.93
CA ARG A 29 0.53 -11.42 17.19
C ARG A 29 1.26 -12.40 18.10
N GLY A 30 2.41 -12.01 18.67
CA GLY A 30 3.19 -12.88 19.51
C GLY A 30 2.46 -13.18 20.83
N ALA A 31 2.81 -14.28 21.51
CA ALA A 31 2.30 -14.57 22.85
C ALA A 31 2.52 -13.40 23.83
N ARG A 32 3.54 -12.57 23.59
CA ARG A 32 3.85 -11.36 24.36
C ARG A 32 2.86 -10.21 24.13
N ASP A 33 2.20 -10.18 22.97
CA ASP A 33 1.27 -9.12 22.59
C ASP A 33 -0.17 -9.44 23.03
N ARG A 34 -0.45 -10.69 23.44
CA ARG A 34 -1.80 -11.19 23.67
C ARG A 34 -2.59 -10.35 24.67
N SER A 35 -1.98 -10.01 25.81
CA SER A 35 -2.64 -9.17 26.83
C SER A 35 -2.99 -7.78 26.29
N ALA A 36 -2.16 -7.19 25.44
CA ALA A 36 -2.42 -5.89 24.85
C ALA A 36 -3.53 -5.96 23.79
N LEU A 37 -3.54 -7.02 22.97
CA LEU A 37 -4.60 -7.26 21.99
C LEU A 37 -5.96 -7.54 22.65
N ASP A 38 -5.98 -8.33 23.72
CA ASP A 38 -7.21 -8.62 24.46
C ASP A 38 -7.74 -7.34 25.13
N ALA A 39 -6.86 -6.50 25.69
CA ALA A 39 -7.23 -5.19 26.24
C ALA A 39 -7.75 -4.24 25.16
N TYR A 40 -7.13 -4.21 23.97
CA TYR A 40 -7.61 -3.44 22.82
C TYR A 40 -9.01 -3.91 22.39
N ALA A 41 -9.20 -5.22 22.22
CA ALA A 41 -10.50 -5.78 21.84
C ALA A 41 -11.58 -5.47 22.89
N ALA A 42 -11.26 -5.58 24.18
CA ALA A 42 -12.17 -5.22 25.26
C ALA A 42 -12.52 -3.72 25.25
N ALA A 43 -11.55 -2.85 24.98
CA ALA A 43 -11.79 -1.41 24.87
C ALA A 43 -12.70 -1.05 23.69
N VAL A 44 -12.49 -1.68 22.52
CA VAL A 44 -13.37 -1.50 21.35
C VAL A 44 -14.78 -2.03 21.64
N ALA A 45 -14.91 -3.17 22.32
CA ALA A 45 -16.21 -3.70 22.72
C ALA A 45 -16.94 -2.78 23.71
N ALA A 46 -16.24 -2.28 24.72
CA ALA A 46 -16.79 -1.33 25.69
C ALA A 46 -17.23 -0.02 25.01
N TYR A 47 -16.45 0.47 24.05
CA TYR A 47 -16.84 1.62 23.22
C TYR A 47 -18.12 1.33 22.44
N ALA A 48 -18.17 0.21 21.72
CA ALA A 48 -19.34 -0.19 20.93
C ALA A 48 -20.61 -0.34 21.77
N ASP A 49 -20.49 -0.87 22.99
CA ASP A 49 -21.61 -0.97 23.94
C ASP A 49 -22.07 0.39 24.45
N ALA A 50 -21.13 1.30 24.74
CA ALA A 50 -21.44 2.65 25.22
C ALA A 50 -22.19 3.50 24.17
N VAL A 51 -21.89 3.30 22.87
CA VAL A 51 -22.52 4.05 21.77
C VAL A 51 -23.67 3.29 21.09
N ARG A 52 -24.05 2.12 21.62
CA ARG A 52 -25.08 1.27 21.03
C ARG A 52 -26.42 2.00 20.97
N CYS A 53 -26.99 2.11 19.77
CA CYS A 53 -28.32 2.66 19.54
C CYS A 53 -29.24 1.60 18.93
N ARG A 54 -30.55 1.64 19.26
CA ARG A 54 -31.57 0.76 18.68
C ARG A 54 -32.33 1.39 17.51
N ALA A 55 -31.88 2.56 17.06
CA ALA A 55 -32.50 3.32 15.99
C ALA A 55 -31.44 3.77 15.00
N THR A 56 -31.87 3.92 13.73
CA THR A 56 -31.13 4.73 12.77
C THR A 56 -31.14 6.18 13.25
N VAL A 57 -29.96 6.80 13.32
CA VAL A 57 -29.79 8.20 13.73
C VAL A 57 -29.42 9.01 12.48
N VAL A 58 -30.19 10.07 12.23
CA VAL A 58 -29.89 11.07 11.20
C VAL A 58 -29.64 12.39 11.91
N ALA A 59 -28.40 12.85 11.89
CA ALA A 59 -27.95 14.03 12.61
C ALA A 59 -28.32 15.34 11.90
N GLU A 60 -28.11 16.47 12.58
CA GLU A 60 -28.44 17.80 12.08
C GLU A 60 -27.81 18.10 10.72
N GLY A 61 -28.61 18.66 9.81
CA GLY A 61 -28.20 19.03 8.45
C GLY A 61 -27.92 17.85 7.52
N ALA A 62 -28.00 16.60 7.98
CA ALA A 62 -27.85 15.44 7.11
C ALA A 62 -29.04 15.32 6.16
N VAL A 63 -28.76 14.84 4.94
CA VAL A 63 -29.76 14.65 3.89
C VAL A 63 -29.84 13.17 3.57
N VAL A 64 -31.04 12.61 3.69
CA VAL A 64 -31.37 11.26 3.23
C VAL A 64 -32.48 11.37 2.20
N ALA A 65 -32.19 11.07 0.94
CA ALA A 65 -33.13 11.26 -0.17
C ALA A 65 -33.10 10.08 -1.14
N ASN A 66 -34.26 9.69 -1.68
CA ASN A 66 -34.37 8.69 -2.76
C ASN A 66 -33.67 7.34 -2.47
N CYS A 67 -33.45 7.00 -1.21
CA CYS A 67 -32.73 5.78 -0.82
C CYS A 67 -33.67 4.58 -0.84
N SER A 68 -33.17 3.44 -1.32
CA SER A 68 -33.91 2.18 -1.27
C SER A 68 -34.02 1.65 0.16
N ARG A 69 -32.96 1.81 0.97
CA ARG A 69 -32.93 1.40 2.38
C ARG A 69 -31.85 2.14 3.16
N VAL A 70 -32.21 2.65 4.34
CA VAL A 70 -31.29 3.15 5.35
C VAL A 70 -31.70 2.57 6.72
N SER A 71 -30.94 1.63 7.26
CA SER A 71 -31.27 0.95 8.53
C SER A 71 -30.05 0.67 9.38
N ASP A 72 -30.21 0.69 10.70
CA ASP A 72 -29.14 0.43 11.67
C ASP A 72 -27.89 1.30 11.43
N ALA A 73 -28.12 2.55 11.03
CA ALA A 73 -27.07 3.46 10.60
C ALA A 73 -26.98 4.72 11.46
N PHE A 74 -25.77 5.21 11.66
CA PHE A 74 -25.51 6.56 12.14
C PHE A 74 -25.10 7.43 10.95
N VAL A 75 -25.97 8.38 10.57
CA VAL A 75 -25.74 9.35 9.50
C VAL A 75 -25.34 10.67 10.17
N GLY A 76 -24.04 10.95 10.20
CA GLY A 76 -23.45 12.10 10.89
C GLY A 76 -23.86 13.46 10.30
N ALA A 77 -23.51 14.54 11.01
CA ALA A 77 -23.97 15.89 10.68
C ALA A 77 -23.58 16.29 9.25
N ALA A 78 -24.50 16.95 8.56
CA ALA A 78 -24.36 17.36 7.16
C ALA A 78 -24.10 16.23 6.13
N ALA A 79 -24.08 14.95 6.52
CA ALA A 79 -23.82 13.85 5.59
C ALA A 79 -24.85 13.81 4.44
N LEU A 80 -24.45 13.27 3.30
CA LEU A 80 -25.33 13.07 2.15
C LEU A 80 -25.52 11.59 1.86
N VAL A 81 -26.75 11.10 1.99
CA VAL A 81 -27.14 9.76 1.55
C VAL A 81 -28.24 9.91 0.52
N GLU A 82 -27.92 9.67 -0.75
CA GLU A 82 -28.86 9.86 -1.84
C GLU A 82 -28.89 8.65 -2.77
N GLY A 83 -30.07 8.16 -3.14
CA GLY A 83 -30.18 7.13 -4.17
C GLY A 83 -29.45 5.82 -3.84
N SER A 84 -29.25 5.50 -2.56
CA SER A 84 -28.30 4.47 -2.12
C SER A 84 -28.89 3.51 -1.08
N THR A 85 -28.15 2.42 -0.81
CA THR A 85 -28.43 1.50 0.31
C THR A 85 -27.37 1.62 1.39
N VAL A 86 -27.78 1.91 2.62
CA VAL A 86 -26.88 2.01 3.79
C VAL A 86 -27.44 1.17 4.93
N GLU A 87 -26.70 0.14 5.35
CA GLU A 87 -27.12 -0.79 6.39
C GLU A 87 -26.00 -1.04 7.40
N GLU A 88 -26.30 -1.03 8.70
CA GLU A 88 -25.30 -1.35 9.76
C GLU A 88 -24.02 -0.48 9.65
N ALA A 89 -24.17 0.81 9.37
CA ALA A 89 -23.04 1.67 8.99
C ALA A 89 -22.95 2.96 9.82
N THR A 90 -21.73 3.43 10.06
CA THR A 90 -21.46 4.72 10.71
C THR A 90 -20.78 5.65 9.72
N LEU A 91 -21.41 6.80 9.44
CA LEU A 91 -20.90 7.85 8.58
C LEU A 91 -20.51 9.04 9.48
N LEU A 92 -19.23 9.19 9.76
CA LEU A 92 -18.71 10.39 10.42
C LEU A 92 -18.67 11.52 9.40
N SER A 93 -19.28 12.65 9.74
CA SER A 93 -19.43 13.79 8.82
C SER A 93 -19.57 15.08 9.62
N SER A 94 -19.16 16.19 9.01
CA SER A 94 -19.41 17.55 9.48
C SER A 94 -19.74 18.47 8.31
N ALA A 95 -20.16 19.70 8.59
CA ALA A 95 -20.46 20.69 7.54
C ALA A 95 -19.25 21.01 6.64
N ASP A 96 -18.04 20.94 7.19
CA ASP A 96 -16.78 21.23 6.50
C ASP A 96 -16.02 19.98 6.01
N GLU A 97 -16.36 18.79 6.51
CA GLU A 97 -15.79 17.50 6.10
C GLU A 97 -16.91 16.50 5.79
N ARG A 98 -17.73 16.86 4.79
CA ARG A 98 -18.96 16.13 4.42
C ARG A 98 -18.66 14.75 3.85
N THR A 99 -19.22 13.71 4.46
CA THR A 99 -19.20 12.33 3.95
C THR A 99 -20.43 12.07 3.08
N SER A 100 -20.26 11.33 1.98
CA SER A 100 -21.35 11.07 1.04
C SER A 100 -21.44 9.63 0.53
N VAL A 101 -22.68 9.15 0.37
CA VAL A 101 -23.03 7.86 -0.22
C VAL A 101 -24.14 8.12 -1.26
N ARG A 102 -23.81 7.95 -2.55
CA ARG A 102 -24.62 8.41 -3.68
C ARG A 102 -24.64 7.41 -4.84
N GLY A 103 -25.42 7.72 -5.88
CA GLY A 103 -25.26 7.09 -7.19
C GLY A 103 -25.51 5.58 -7.22
N GLY A 104 -26.47 5.08 -6.43
CA GLY A 104 -26.76 3.65 -6.34
C GLY A 104 -25.74 2.85 -5.51
N ALA A 105 -24.88 3.53 -4.75
CA ALA A 105 -23.91 2.90 -3.88
C ALA A 105 -24.55 1.96 -2.84
N CYS A 106 -23.79 0.95 -2.45
CA CYS A 106 -24.17 0.00 -1.43
C CYS A 106 -23.12 -0.03 -0.32
N VAL A 107 -23.52 0.34 0.89
CA VAL A 107 -22.66 0.38 2.07
C VAL A 107 -23.28 -0.49 3.15
N ARG A 108 -22.56 -1.54 3.58
CA ARG A 108 -23.03 -2.49 4.60
C ARG A 108 -21.94 -2.78 5.64
N ARG A 109 -22.30 -2.79 6.93
CA ARG A 109 -21.36 -3.13 8.02
C ARG A 109 -20.05 -2.34 7.91
N ALA A 110 -20.15 -1.03 7.72
CA ALA A 110 -18.99 -0.20 7.35
C ALA A 110 -18.87 1.07 8.20
N LEU A 111 -17.63 1.54 8.35
CA LEU A 111 -17.30 2.78 9.04
C LEU A 111 -16.67 3.73 8.03
N LEU A 112 -17.34 4.86 7.76
CA LEU A 112 -16.89 5.89 6.83
C LEU A 112 -16.47 7.12 7.63
N GLN A 113 -15.21 7.51 7.52
CA GLN A 113 -14.67 8.71 8.15
C GLN A 113 -14.99 9.96 7.32
N TRP A 114 -14.71 11.12 7.91
CA TRP A 114 -14.93 12.43 7.32
C TRP A 114 -14.46 12.55 5.87
N SER A 115 -15.29 13.16 5.02
CA SER A 115 -15.03 13.31 3.59
C SER A 115 -14.80 12.00 2.82
N ALA A 116 -15.21 10.86 3.36
CA ALA A 116 -15.28 9.63 2.58
C ALA A 116 -16.43 9.69 1.56
N GLU A 117 -16.22 9.12 0.38
CA GLU A 117 -17.19 9.14 -0.72
C GLU A 117 -17.42 7.74 -1.28
N VAL A 118 -18.68 7.33 -1.36
CA VAL A 118 -19.08 6.13 -2.10
C VAL A 118 -20.10 6.55 -3.14
N ASP A 119 -19.79 6.36 -4.42
CA ASP A 119 -20.62 6.86 -5.52
C ASP A 119 -20.60 5.90 -6.71
N GLU A 120 -21.37 6.19 -7.76
CA GLU A 120 -21.29 5.50 -9.05
C GLU A 120 -21.30 3.95 -8.90
N LEU A 121 -22.27 3.43 -8.15
CA LEU A 121 -22.44 1.99 -7.85
C LEU A 121 -21.30 1.35 -7.02
N GLY A 122 -20.53 2.15 -6.27
CA GLY A 122 -19.51 1.65 -5.33
C GLY A 122 -20.10 0.67 -4.30
N CYS A 123 -19.36 -0.40 -4.00
CA CYS A 123 -19.78 -1.45 -3.07
C CYS A 123 -18.79 -1.56 -1.91
N VAL A 124 -19.28 -1.27 -0.70
CA VAL A 124 -18.50 -1.29 0.53
C VAL A 124 -19.17 -2.24 1.52
N ASN A 125 -18.46 -3.29 1.92
CA ASN A 125 -18.98 -4.29 2.84
C ASN A 125 -17.91 -4.69 3.87
N GLU A 126 -18.26 -4.65 5.16
CA GLU A 126 -17.36 -5.05 6.25
C GLU A 126 -16.02 -4.29 6.22
N ALA A 127 -16.09 -2.97 6.03
CA ALA A 127 -14.91 -2.17 5.72
C ALA A 127 -14.82 -0.88 6.52
N VAL A 128 -13.60 -0.34 6.60
CA VAL A 128 -13.33 1.01 7.09
C VAL A 128 -12.81 1.86 5.94
N MET A 129 -13.40 3.03 5.75
CA MET A 129 -12.94 4.05 4.83
C MET A 129 -12.44 5.25 5.64
N CYS A 130 -11.15 5.54 5.55
CA CYS A 130 -10.52 6.65 6.24
C CYS A 130 -10.76 8.00 5.54
N GLU A 131 -10.33 9.09 6.16
CA GLU A 131 -10.55 10.46 5.68
C GLU A 131 -10.21 10.64 4.19
N HIS A 132 -11.10 11.28 3.43
CA HIS A 132 -10.93 11.57 2.00
C HIS A 132 -10.65 10.32 1.11
N SER A 133 -11.05 9.13 1.56
CA SER A 133 -11.01 7.94 0.71
C SER A 133 -12.28 7.81 -0.12
N HIS A 134 -12.19 7.16 -1.29
CA HIS A 134 -13.33 6.97 -2.17
C HIS A 134 -13.44 5.56 -2.75
N VAL A 135 -14.68 5.13 -2.99
CA VAL A 135 -15.02 3.92 -3.75
C VAL A 135 -16.07 4.32 -4.78
N ASP A 136 -15.72 4.29 -6.05
CA ASP A 136 -16.58 4.74 -7.15
C ASP A 136 -16.51 3.80 -8.36
N LYS A 137 -17.34 4.06 -9.37
CA LYS A 137 -17.34 3.37 -10.66
C LYS A 137 -17.40 1.85 -10.51
N HIS A 138 -18.29 1.38 -9.66
CA HIS A 138 -18.47 -0.03 -9.32
C HIS A 138 -17.23 -0.68 -8.65
N GLY A 139 -16.37 0.13 -8.04
CA GLY A 139 -15.29 -0.33 -7.17
C GLY A 139 -15.83 -1.11 -5.97
N LYS A 140 -15.05 -2.08 -5.50
CA LYS A 140 -15.43 -2.95 -4.37
C LYS A 140 -14.40 -2.89 -3.25
N LEU A 141 -14.86 -2.64 -2.04
CA LEU A 141 -14.07 -2.68 -0.81
C LEU A 141 -14.71 -3.66 0.18
N LEU A 142 -14.07 -4.81 0.38
CA LEU A 142 -14.64 -5.95 1.11
C LEU A 142 -13.74 -6.36 2.27
N GLY A 143 -14.23 -6.40 3.50
CA GLY A 143 -13.44 -6.92 4.64
C GLY A 143 -12.13 -6.15 4.89
N SER A 144 -12.06 -4.88 4.50
CA SER A 144 -10.81 -4.14 4.29
C SER A 144 -10.77 -2.77 4.97
N LEU A 145 -9.57 -2.26 5.21
CA LEU A 145 -9.36 -0.86 5.57
C LEU A 145 -8.73 -0.11 4.39
N LEU A 146 -9.39 0.97 3.98
CA LEU A 146 -8.92 1.92 2.98
C LEU A 146 -8.43 3.20 3.67
N GLY A 147 -7.12 3.39 3.69
CA GLY A 147 -6.43 4.50 4.32
C GLY A 147 -6.67 5.84 3.64
N PRO A 148 -6.29 6.96 4.29
CA PRO A 148 -6.73 8.28 3.86
C PRO A 148 -6.20 8.66 2.48
N ASN A 149 -7.00 9.44 1.75
CA ASN A 149 -6.73 9.86 0.38
C ASN A 149 -6.50 8.71 -0.63
N SER A 150 -6.93 7.49 -0.31
CA SER A 150 -6.87 6.33 -1.20
C SER A 150 -8.17 6.16 -1.98
N GLY A 151 -8.10 5.52 -3.15
CA GLY A 151 -9.23 5.39 -4.06
C GLY A 151 -9.36 3.99 -4.64
N VAL A 152 -10.58 3.47 -4.66
CA VAL A 152 -10.94 2.23 -5.37
C VAL A 152 -11.96 2.54 -6.46
N SER A 153 -11.49 2.94 -7.64
CA SER A 153 -12.30 3.09 -8.85
C SER A 153 -12.23 1.82 -9.70
N GLU A 154 -13.37 1.24 -10.08
CA GLU A 154 -13.52 0.05 -10.95
C GLU A 154 -12.88 -1.26 -10.45
N GLY A 155 -11.95 -1.20 -9.49
CA GLY A 155 -11.19 -2.33 -8.96
C GLY A 155 -11.84 -3.03 -7.77
N GLU A 156 -11.18 -4.08 -7.28
CA GLU A 156 -11.61 -4.85 -6.12
C GLU A 156 -10.48 -4.97 -5.09
N VAL A 157 -10.77 -4.53 -3.87
CA VAL A 157 -9.91 -4.67 -2.69
C VAL A 157 -10.62 -5.55 -1.66
N SER A 158 -10.01 -6.68 -1.30
CA SER A 158 -10.60 -7.63 -0.35
C SER A 158 -9.62 -8.08 0.74
N ALA A 159 -10.10 -8.23 1.97
CA ALA A 159 -9.33 -8.70 3.12
C ALA A 159 -7.96 -8.00 3.29
N SER A 160 -7.90 -6.68 3.05
CA SER A 160 -6.65 -5.92 2.92
C SER A 160 -6.63 -4.65 3.76
N LEU A 161 -5.45 -4.26 4.22
CA LEU A 161 -5.17 -2.95 4.79
C LEU A 161 -4.33 -2.17 3.77
N VAL A 162 -4.90 -1.08 3.25
CA VAL A 162 -4.37 -0.39 2.08
C VAL A 162 -4.31 1.10 2.31
N GLY A 163 -3.14 1.71 2.18
CA GLY A 163 -3.02 3.17 2.13
C GLY A 163 -2.43 3.75 3.41
N PRO A 164 -2.07 5.05 3.37
CA PRO A 164 -2.68 6.14 2.59
C PRO A 164 -2.28 6.23 1.11
N PHE A 165 -2.97 7.07 0.31
CA PHE A 165 -2.61 7.41 -1.07
C PHE A 165 -2.45 6.24 -2.07
N VAL A 166 -3.15 5.13 -1.86
CA VAL A 166 -3.15 4.05 -2.86
C VAL A 166 -4.24 4.29 -3.89
N GLY A 167 -3.88 4.20 -5.16
CA GLY A 167 -4.81 4.38 -6.28
C GLY A 167 -5.16 3.07 -6.99
N PHE A 168 -6.46 2.89 -7.24
CA PHE A 168 -7.01 2.04 -8.30
C PHE A 168 -7.85 2.94 -9.19
N HIS A 169 -7.49 3.03 -10.46
CA HIS A 169 -8.23 3.85 -11.42
C HIS A 169 -9.01 3.02 -12.44
N HIS A 170 -8.77 1.71 -12.44
CA HIS A 170 -9.27 0.76 -13.41
C HIS A 170 -9.50 -0.60 -12.75
N GLN A 171 -10.18 -1.48 -13.47
CA GLN A 171 -10.38 -2.87 -13.05
C GLN A 171 -9.05 -3.56 -12.72
N ALA A 172 -8.90 -3.99 -11.47
CA ALA A 172 -7.77 -4.74 -10.95
C ALA A 172 -8.18 -5.46 -9.66
N LEU A 173 -7.38 -6.44 -9.23
CA LEU A 173 -7.61 -7.21 -8.00
C LEU A 173 -6.45 -7.01 -7.03
N LEU A 174 -6.76 -6.63 -5.79
CA LEU A 174 -5.84 -6.65 -4.65
C LEU A 174 -6.50 -7.37 -3.48
N ILE A 175 -5.90 -8.49 -3.05
CA ILE A 175 -6.44 -9.25 -1.91
C ILE A 175 -5.33 -9.65 -0.95
N ALA A 176 -5.69 -9.85 0.32
CA ALA A 176 -4.77 -10.30 1.38
C ALA A 176 -3.47 -9.47 1.40
N ALA A 177 -3.64 -8.15 1.35
CA ALA A 177 -2.53 -7.19 1.29
C ALA A 177 -2.40 -6.42 2.60
N MET A 178 -1.18 -6.38 3.14
CA MET A 178 -0.80 -5.54 4.27
C MET A 178 0.11 -4.41 3.75
N TRP A 179 -0.49 -3.24 3.48
CA TRP A 179 0.17 -2.10 2.85
C TRP A 179 -0.07 -0.76 3.59
N PRO A 180 0.35 -0.64 4.86
CA PRO A 180 0.10 0.54 5.69
C PRO A 180 0.90 1.78 5.26
N GLU A 181 2.04 1.62 4.59
CA GLU A 181 2.81 2.75 4.08
C GLU A 181 2.18 3.35 2.81
N GLY A 182 1.37 2.55 2.11
CA GLY A 182 0.58 2.97 0.94
C GLY A 182 1.41 3.63 -0.16
N LYS A 183 0.91 4.77 -0.67
CA LYS A 183 1.49 5.62 -1.73
C LYS A 183 1.69 4.96 -3.08
N GLY A 184 1.23 3.73 -3.23
CA GLY A 184 1.38 2.96 -4.44
C GLY A 184 0.23 3.10 -5.42
N ASN A 185 0.32 2.32 -6.48
CA ASN A 185 -0.69 2.32 -7.53
C ASN A 185 -0.88 0.89 -8.05
N VAL A 186 -2.11 0.56 -8.41
CA VAL A 186 -2.49 -0.73 -8.98
C VAL A 186 -3.02 -0.51 -10.39
N GLY A 187 -2.25 -0.97 -11.37
CA GLY A 187 -2.57 -0.82 -12.79
C GLY A 187 -3.73 -1.70 -13.25
N TYR A 188 -4.35 -1.32 -14.36
CA TYR A 188 -5.41 -2.11 -15.00
C TYR A 188 -4.98 -3.56 -15.23
N GLY A 189 -5.87 -4.50 -14.92
CA GLY A 189 -5.66 -5.94 -15.06
C GLY A 189 -4.64 -6.53 -14.10
N ALA A 190 -4.09 -5.75 -13.15
CA ALA A 190 -3.19 -6.29 -12.15
C ALA A 190 -3.92 -7.31 -11.27
N ASN A 191 -3.38 -8.52 -11.21
CA ASN A 191 -3.80 -9.60 -10.33
C ASN A 191 -2.80 -9.69 -9.16
N VAL A 192 -2.99 -8.81 -8.18
CA VAL A 192 -2.22 -8.75 -6.93
C VAL A 192 -2.92 -9.60 -5.88
N GLY A 193 -3.04 -10.89 -6.19
CA GLY A 193 -3.98 -11.75 -5.46
C GLY A 193 -3.93 -13.22 -5.83
N SER A 194 -2.81 -13.72 -6.38
CA SER A 194 -2.70 -15.14 -6.71
C SER A 194 -2.44 -15.99 -5.45
N ASN A 195 -3.37 -15.97 -4.49
CA ASN A 195 -3.35 -16.67 -3.20
C ASN A 195 -4.03 -18.06 -3.24
N HIS A 196 -4.97 -18.28 -4.17
CA HIS A 196 -5.63 -19.58 -4.40
C HIS A 196 -4.75 -20.56 -5.22
N THR A 197 -3.55 -20.85 -4.71
CA THR A 197 -2.55 -21.68 -5.43
C THR A 197 -2.74 -23.18 -5.25
N SER A 198 -3.74 -23.61 -4.47
CA SER A 198 -3.95 -25.00 -4.01
C SER A 198 -2.77 -25.61 -3.23
N LYS A 199 -1.72 -24.82 -2.91
CA LYS A 199 -0.52 -25.29 -2.21
C LYS A 199 -0.56 -25.02 -0.71
N ALA A 200 -1.16 -23.92 -0.30
CA ALA A 200 -1.37 -23.56 1.10
C ALA A 200 -2.57 -22.59 1.19
N PRO A 201 -3.35 -22.65 2.28
CA PRO A 201 -4.39 -21.66 2.55
C PRO A 201 -3.79 -20.30 2.87
N ASP A 202 -4.53 -19.24 2.53
CA ASP A 202 -4.42 -17.89 3.11
C ASP A 202 -3.01 -17.28 3.15
N GLN A 203 -2.37 -17.21 1.96
CA GLN A 203 -1.11 -16.50 1.79
C GLN A 203 -1.34 -15.00 1.57
N GLU A 204 -0.31 -14.19 1.81
CA GLU A 204 -0.41 -12.73 1.83
C GLU A 204 0.66 -12.03 0.96
N ILE A 205 0.42 -10.75 0.69
CA ILE A 205 1.43 -9.82 0.19
C ILE A 205 1.67 -8.68 1.17
N ARG A 206 2.94 -8.31 1.30
CA ARG A 206 3.36 -7.08 1.99
C ARG A 206 4.05 -6.14 1.01
N PRO A 207 3.31 -5.26 0.31
CA PRO A 207 3.90 -4.30 -0.61
C PRO A 207 4.80 -3.30 0.15
N GLY A 208 5.76 -2.72 -0.55
CA GLY A 208 6.53 -1.57 -0.05
C GLY A 208 5.82 -0.26 -0.35
N GLU A 209 6.14 0.79 0.42
CA GLU A 209 5.68 2.14 0.15
C GLU A 209 5.89 2.51 -1.32
N GLY A 210 4.89 3.07 -1.99
CA GLY A 210 5.05 3.58 -3.34
C GLY A 210 5.27 2.53 -4.43
N VAL A 211 5.13 1.22 -4.12
CA VAL A 211 5.22 0.18 -5.14
C VAL A 211 4.15 0.37 -6.20
N PHE A 212 4.55 0.27 -7.46
CA PHE A 212 3.64 0.32 -8.60
C PHE A 212 3.50 -1.08 -9.21
N PHE A 213 2.30 -1.64 -9.11
CA PHE A 213 1.93 -2.86 -9.82
C PHE A 213 1.49 -2.47 -11.23
N GLY A 214 2.32 -2.77 -12.23
CA GLY A 214 2.07 -2.43 -13.63
C GLY A 214 0.83 -3.12 -14.22
N LEU A 215 0.52 -2.77 -15.47
CA LEU A 215 -0.68 -3.29 -16.13
C LEU A 215 -0.57 -4.81 -16.32
N GLY A 216 -1.64 -5.55 -16.03
CA GLY A 216 -1.70 -7.00 -16.29
C GLY A 216 -0.69 -7.85 -15.52
N VAL A 217 -0.07 -7.34 -14.45
CA VAL A 217 0.86 -8.15 -13.63
C VAL A 217 0.13 -9.28 -12.91
N SER A 218 0.84 -10.36 -12.60
CA SER A 218 0.36 -11.40 -11.69
C SER A 218 1.36 -11.62 -10.56
N ILE A 219 0.92 -11.35 -9.33
CA ILE A 219 1.76 -11.48 -8.14
C ILE A 219 1.41 -12.76 -7.39
N LYS A 220 2.35 -13.72 -7.38
CA LYS A 220 2.18 -14.99 -6.66
C LYS A 220 2.56 -14.85 -5.20
N PHE A 221 1.75 -15.44 -4.34
CA PHE A 221 1.93 -15.35 -2.89
C PHE A 221 2.66 -16.58 -2.33
N PRO A 222 3.32 -16.46 -1.16
CA PRO A 222 3.52 -15.22 -0.41
C PRO A 222 4.56 -14.30 -1.08
N SER A 223 4.36 -12.99 -0.98
CA SER A 223 5.32 -12.00 -1.47
C SER A 223 5.56 -10.88 -0.46
N ASN A 224 6.81 -10.47 -0.27
CA ASN A 224 7.18 -9.36 0.61
C ASN A 224 8.10 -8.38 -0.10
N PHE A 225 7.59 -7.17 -0.32
CA PHE A 225 8.27 -6.05 -0.97
C PHE A 225 8.43 -4.84 -0.03
N GLN A 226 8.22 -4.99 1.28
CA GLN A 226 8.34 -3.89 2.25
C GLN A 226 9.71 -3.19 2.20
N ARG A 227 10.77 -3.94 1.88
CA ARG A 227 12.14 -3.43 1.71
C ARG A 227 12.45 -3.00 0.28
N SER A 228 11.44 -2.86 -0.58
CA SER A 228 11.56 -2.40 -1.97
C SER A 228 10.65 -1.21 -2.29
N PRO A 229 10.61 -0.16 -1.45
CA PRO A 229 9.75 0.99 -1.68
C PRO A 229 10.06 1.64 -3.04
N TYR A 230 9.04 2.25 -3.63
CA TYR A 230 9.07 2.97 -4.91
C TYR A 230 9.56 2.13 -6.09
N SER A 231 9.43 0.80 -5.99
CA SER A 231 9.76 -0.11 -7.08
C SER A 231 8.57 -0.33 -8.01
N ILE A 232 8.86 -0.65 -9.25
CA ILE A 232 7.87 -0.92 -10.30
C ILE A 232 7.94 -2.40 -10.65
N ILE A 233 6.79 -3.06 -10.68
CA ILE A 233 6.62 -4.35 -11.35
C ILE A 233 6.09 -4.07 -12.74
N ALA A 234 6.88 -4.33 -13.78
CA ALA A 234 6.57 -3.94 -15.15
C ALA A 234 5.31 -4.63 -15.69
N THR A 235 4.70 -4.04 -16.71
CA THR A 235 3.52 -4.59 -17.39
C THR A 235 3.71 -6.05 -17.78
N GLY A 236 2.69 -6.88 -17.52
CA GLY A 236 2.65 -8.30 -17.89
C GLY A 236 3.60 -9.21 -17.10
N VAL A 237 4.32 -8.68 -16.10
CA VAL A 237 5.22 -9.50 -15.28
C VAL A 237 4.42 -10.44 -14.39
N VAL A 238 4.78 -11.72 -14.46
CA VAL A 238 4.38 -12.73 -13.49
C VAL A 238 5.55 -12.95 -12.53
N THR A 239 5.33 -12.67 -11.24
CA THR A 239 6.33 -12.94 -10.21
C THR A 239 6.13 -14.32 -9.60
N LEU A 240 7.22 -14.94 -9.14
CA LEU A 240 7.16 -16.08 -8.23
C LEU A 240 7.04 -15.59 -6.77
N PRO A 241 6.57 -16.44 -5.83
CA PRO A 241 6.60 -16.12 -4.41
C PRO A 241 8.00 -15.75 -3.96
N GLN A 242 8.18 -14.54 -3.42
CA GLN A 242 9.50 -14.00 -3.14
C GLN A 242 9.52 -12.87 -2.12
N THR A 243 10.69 -12.66 -1.52
CA THR A 243 11.01 -11.41 -0.84
C THR A 243 11.96 -10.59 -1.71
N LEU A 244 11.63 -9.33 -1.94
CA LEU A 244 12.49 -8.38 -2.65
C LEU A 244 12.90 -7.27 -1.69
N ALA A 245 14.20 -6.95 -1.67
CA ALA A 245 14.79 -5.92 -0.83
C ALA A 245 15.69 -4.97 -1.64
N PHE A 246 15.16 -4.44 -2.74
CA PHE A 246 15.84 -3.47 -3.59
C PHE A 246 14.90 -2.28 -3.86
N PRO A 247 15.10 -1.13 -3.19
CA PRO A 247 14.23 0.04 -3.36
C PRO A 247 14.46 0.70 -4.72
N PHE A 248 13.44 1.40 -5.23
CA PHE A 248 13.49 2.12 -6.50
C PHE A 248 13.89 1.25 -7.70
N SER A 249 13.55 -0.02 -7.66
CA SER A 249 13.91 -0.98 -8.71
C SER A 249 12.80 -1.15 -9.74
N LEU A 250 13.17 -1.70 -10.89
CA LEU A 250 12.21 -2.22 -11.87
C LEU A 250 12.38 -3.74 -11.94
N VAL A 251 11.30 -4.48 -11.70
CA VAL A 251 11.20 -5.91 -12.02
C VAL A 251 10.56 -6.03 -13.38
N ASN A 252 11.28 -6.59 -14.35
CA ASN A 252 10.84 -6.67 -15.74
C ASN A 252 10.84 -8.12 -16.25
N LEU A 253 10.18 -8.37 -17.38
CA LEU A 253 10.34 -9.62 -18.11
C LEU A 253 11.82 -9.88 -18.40
N ALA A 254 12.21 -11.16 -18.44
CA ALA A 254 13.58 -11.54 -18.79
C ALA A 254 13.90 -11.01 -20.20
N GLY A 255 14.95 -10.17 -20.32
CA GLY A 255 15.36 -9.61 -21.61
C GLY A 255 15.97 -10.64 -22.56
N GLU A 256 16.49 -11.74 -22.03
CA GLU A 256 17.05 -12.86 -22.78
C GLU A 256 16.95 -14.17 -21.96
N SER A 257 17.09 -15.31 -22.62
CA SER A 257 17.16 -16.61 -21.95
C SER A 257 18.58 -16.88 -21.50
N VAL A 258 18.81 -16.95 -20.18
CA VAL A 258 20.13 -17.26 -19.63
C VAL A 258 20.27 -18.76 -19.40
N LYS A 259 21.25 -19.39 -20.05
CA LYS A 259 21.48 -20.85 -19.93
C LYS A 259 21.66 -21.28 -18.48
N GLY A 260 20.84 -22.24 -18.05
CA GLY A 260 20.88 -22.81 -16.69
C GLY A 260 20.05 -22.04 -15.65
N LEU A 261 19.47 -20.89 -16.02
CA LEU A 261 18.45 -20.21 -15.21
C LEU A 261 17.05 -20.66 -15.64
N SER A 262 16.13 -20.68 -14.68
CA SER A 262 14.73 -21.00 -14.96
C SER A 262 14.12 -19.87 -15.81
N PRO A 263 13.31 -20.15 -16.86
CA PRO A 263 12.62 -19.09 -17.60
C PRO A 263 11.55 -18.37 -16.78
N ALA A 264 11.22 -18.85 -15.58
CA ALA A 264 10.20 -18.26 -14.71
C ALA A 264 10.72 -17.12 -13.79
N ILE A 265 12.02 -16.86 -13.76
CA ILE A 265 12.58 -15.73 -12.99
C ILE A 265 12.54 -14.45 -13.84
N ASN A 266 12.37 -13.30 -13.19
CA ASN A 266 12.32 -12.01 -13.85
C ASN A 266 13.71 -11.34 -13.86
N GLU A 267 13.88 -10.27 -14.64
CA GLU A 267 15.08 -9.45 -14.64
C GLU A 267 14.89 -8.23 -13.73
N LEU A 268 15.82 -8.05 -12.79
CA LEU A 268 15.81 -6.94 -11.83
C LEU A 268 16.76 -5.84 -12.30
N PHE A 269 16.21 -4.64 -12.49
CA PHE A 269 16.98 -3.42 -12.73
C PHE A 269 17.09 -2.63 -11.42
N ALA A 270 18.18 -2.87 -10.70
CA ALA A 270 18.42 -2.27 -9.39
C ALA A 270 18.56 -0.74 -9.48
N GLY A 271 17.76 0.00 -8.71
CA GLY A 271 17.80 1.47 -8.68
C GLY A 271 17.33 2.13 -9.99
N TRP A 272 16.65 1.41 -10.87
CA TRP A 272 16.19 1.90 -12.18
C TRP A 272 15.31 3.15 -12.08
N VAL A 273 14.41 3.21 -11.08
CA VAL A 273 13.54 4.38 -10.90
C VAL A 273 14.37 5.62 -10.58
N LEU A 274 15.49 5.48 -9.86
CA LEU A 274 16.41 6.58 -9.59
C LEU A 274 17.22 6.99 -10.83
N SER A 275 17.70 6.03 -11.63
CA SER A 275 18.57 6.35 -12.77
C SER A 275 17.82 6.77 -14.03
N ASP A 276 16.61 6.25 -14.25
CA ASP A 276 15.90 6.36 -15.54
C ASP A 276 14.51 6.98 -15.40
N SER A 277 13.97 7.11 -14.18
CA SER A 277 12.60 7.58 -13.95
C SER A 277 12.43 8.50 -12.75
N VAL A 278 13.49 9.21 -12.35
CA VAL A 278 13.49 10.00 -11.10
C VAL A 278 12.41 11.08 -11.07
N PHE A 279 12.02 11.60 -12.24
CA PHE A 279 10.88 12.51 -12.37
C PHE A 279 9.60 11.96 -11.73
N THR A 280 9.36 10.65 -11.82
CA THR A 280 8.19 10.01 -11.21
C THR A 280 8.21 10.10 -9.69
N VAL A 281 9.40 10.02 -9.07
CA VAL A 281 9.59 10.15 -7.61
C VAL A 281 9.20 11.55 -7.16
N TRP A 282 9.76 12.59 -7.78
CA TRP A 282 9.48 13.98 -7.40
C TRP A 282 8.02 14.37 -7.68
N ARG A 283 7.47 13.93 -8.82
CA ARG A 283 6.06 14.14 -9.14
C ARG A 283 5.14 13.47 -8.12
N ASN A 284 5.47 12.26 -7.67
CA ASN A 284 4.68 11.57 -6.64
C ASN A 284 4.78 12.30 -5.30
N GLN A 285 5.97 12.72 -4.86
CA GLN A 285 6.14 13.55 -3.66
C GLN A 285 5.29 14.81 -3.70
N GLN A 286 5.31 15.56 -4.82
CA GLN A 286 4.47 16.73 -5.00
C GLN A 286 2.97 16.37 -4.93
N LYS A 287 2.55 15.28 -5.57
CA LYS A 287 1.17 14.80 -5.52
C LYS A 287 0.73 14.46 -4.09
N PHE A 288 1.57 13.80 -3.30
CA PHE A 288 1.24 13.46 -1.91
C PHE A 288 1.09 14.74 -1.07
N ALA A 289 1.96 15.73 -1.29
CA ALA A 289 1.88 17.02 -0.60
C ALA A 289 0.59 17.79 -0.97
N THR A 290 0.21 17.81 -2.25
CA THR A 290 -0.97 18.57 -2.72
C THR A 290 -2.29 17.87 -2.45
N ARG A 291 -2.31 16.54 -2.39
CA ARG A 291 -3.51 15.73 -2.15
C ARG A 291 -3.70 15.33 -0.70
N GLN A 292 -2.85 15.82 0.21
CA GLN A 292 -3.02 15.57 1.63
C GLN A 292 -4.18 16.40 2.17
N HIS A 293 -5.36 15.79 2.22
CA HIS A 293 -6.57 16.44 2.73
C HIS A 293 -6.95 15.98 4.14
N SER A 294 -6.55 14.76 4.54
CA SER A 294 -6.81 14.24 5.89
C SER A 294 -6.24 15.14 6.99
N ARG A 295 -7.01 15.31 8.06
CA ARG A 295 -6.63 16.18 9.19
C ARG A 295 -6.04 15.39 10.35
N ARG A 296 -6.55 14.18 10.60
CA ARG A 296 -6.25 13.39 11.81
C ARG A 296 -5.13 12.38 11.57
N ASP A 297 -5.05 11.79 10.37
CA ASP A 297 -4.01 10.80 10.01
C ASP A 297 -3.14 11.27 8.82
N ARG A 298 -2.34 12.32 9.07
CA ARG A 298 -1.46 12.90 8.05
C ARG A 298 -0.22 12.04 7.82
N CYS A 299 0.09 11.83 6.55
CA CYS A 299 1.28 11.15 6.07
C CYS A 299 2.32 12.14 5.55
N ASP A 300 3.61 11.85 5.80
CA ASP A 300 4.75 12.59 5.30
C ASP A 300 4.89 12.41 3.77
N PRO A 301 4.85 13.48 2.96
CA PRO A 301 5.03 13.38 1.52
C PRO A 301 6.48 13.15 1.09
N GLU A 302 7.49 13.37 1.94
CA GLU A 302 8.91 13.24 1.58
C GLU A 302 9.28 11.78 1.26
N VAL A 303 9.86 11.57 0.08
CA VAL A 303 10.30 10.24 -0.37
C VAL A 303 11.70 9.92 0.15
N PHE A 304 12.63 10.86 0.04
CA PHE A 304 14.00 10.68 0.51
C PHE A 304 14.10 11.04 1.99
N ARG A 305 14.07 10.02 2.84
CA ARG A 305 14.13 10.11 4.30
C ARG A 305 15.08 9.04 4.86
N PRO A 306 15.54 9.15 6.13
CA PRO A 306 16.62 8.32 6.66
C PRO A 306 16.42 6.82 6.45
N ASP A 307 15.23 6.29 6.75
CA ASP A 307 14.87 4.88 6.56
C ASP A 307 14.94 4.44 5.10
N ILE A 308 14.48 5.26 4.16
CA ILE A 308 14.55 4.96 2.72
C ILE A 308 16.01 4.99 2.22
N VAL A 309 16.80 5.96 2.69
CA VAL A 309 18.21 6.07 2.33
C VAL A 309 19.03 4.92 2.91
N ASP A 310 18.72 4.46 4.12
CA ASP A 310 19.33 3.27 4.72
C ASP A 310 19.06 2.01 3.88
N LEU A 311 17.84 1.85 3.36
CA LEU A 311 17.51 0.77 2.41
C LEU A 311 18.35 0.89 1.12
N MET A 312 18.56 2.09 0.60
CA MET A 312 19.40 2.32 -0.57
C MET A 312 20.87 1.97 -0.30
N LEU A 313 21.40 2.35 0.87
CA LEU A 313 22.79 2.07 1.26
C LEU A 313 23.02 0.57 1.50
N ASP A 314 22.06 -0.12 2.10
CA ASP A 314 22.07 -1.57 2.26
C ASP A 314 22.04 -2.28 0.90
N ALA A 315 21.11 -1.90 0.01
CA ALA A 315 21.03 -2.45 -1.35
C ALA A 315 22.33 -2.21 -2.14
N ARG A 316 22.88 -1.00 -2.09
CA ARG A 316 24.19 -0.65 -2.69
C ARG A 316 25.31 -1.55 -2.17
N ARG A 317 25.39 -1.77 -0.85
CA ARG A 317 26.42 -2.61 -0.23
C ARG A 317 26.34 -4.05 -0.74
N ARG A 318 25.13 -4.61 -0.82
CA ARG A 318 24.89 -5.96 -1.35
C ARG A 318 25.27 -6.09 -2.83
N LEU A 319 25.01 -5.07 -3.64
CA LEU A 319 25.47 -5.04 -5.05
C LEU A 319 26.98 -4.93 -5.18
N ALA A 320 27.62 -4.11 -4.34
CA ALA A 320 29.07 -3.86 -4.39
C ALA A 320 29.91 -5.03 -3.85
N SER A 321 29.31 -5.92 -3.06
CA SER A 321 30.00 -7.04 -2.41
C SER A 321 29.22 -8.35 -2.58
N PRO A 322 29.11 -8.87 -3.82
CA PRO A 322 28.46 -10.15 -4.07
C PRO A 322 29.19 -11.30 -3.37
N ARG A 323 28.44 -12.34 -2.98
CA ARG A 323 28.96 -13.56 -2.38
C ARG A 323 29.55 -14.48 -3.44
N GLY A 324 30.86 -14.38 -3.64
CA GLY A 324 31.58 -15.20 -4.62
C GLY A 324 31.45 -14.65 -6.04
N LYS A 325 31.63 -15.53 -7.03
CA LYS A 325 31.61 -15.17 -8.46
C LYS A 325 30.25 -15.47 -9.09
N ALA A 326 29.93 -14.76 -10.17
CA ALA A 326 28.74 -15.05 -10.98
C ALA A 326 28.78 -16.50 -11.48
N ARG A 327 27.64 -17.20 -11.39
CA ARG A 327 27.52 -18.60 -11.83
C ARG A 327 26.98 -18.74 -13.24
N PHE A 328 26.33 -17.70 -13.73
CA PHE A 328 25.65 -17.68 -15.01
C PHE A 328 26.20 -16.54 -15.85
N HIS A 329 26.10 -16.69 -17.16
CA HIS A 329 26.53 -15.69 -18.12
C HIS A 329 25.47 -15.59 -19.22
N THR A 330 25.31 -14.41 -19.79
CA THR A 330 24.52 -14.22 -21.02
C THR A 330 25.21 -14.90 -22.20
N ASP A 331 24.52 -14.99 -23.34
CA ASP A 331 25.13 -15.53 -24.57
C ASP A 331 26.30 -14.64 -25.04
N GLY A 332 26.27 -13.35 -24.70
CA GLY A 332 27.36 -12.39 -24.93
C GLY A 332 28.51 -12.47 -23.92
N GLY A 333 28.47 -13.39 -22.95
CA GLY A 333 29.51 -13.58 -21.94
C GLY A 333 29.45 -12.61 -20.76
N GLU A 334 28.39 -11.81 -20.63
CA GLU A 334 28.20 -10.91 -19.49
C GLU A 334 27.82 -11.71 -18.24
N GLU A 335 28.43 -11.39 -17.10
CA GLU A 335 28.11 -12.02 -15.82
C GLU A 335 26.65 -11.77 -15.41
N VAL A 336 25.99 -12.83 -14.92
CA VAL A 336 24.62 -12.81 -14.42
C VAL A 336 24.60 -13.21 -12.95
N TRP A 337 24.00 -12.35 -12.14
CA TRP A 337 23.90 -12.46 -10.70
C TRP A 337 22.49 -12.87 -10.28
N THR A 338 22.39 -13.70 -9.24
CA THR A 338 21.12 -14.11 -8.64
C THR A 338 21.11 -13.81 -7.15
N ASP A 339 19.99 -14.10 -6.49
CA ASP A 339 19.85 -13.98 -5.04
C ASP A 339 20.88 -14.82 -4.24
N LYS A 340 21.48 -15.85 -4.86
CA LYS A 340 22.55 -16.65 -4.24
C LYS A 340 23.82 -15.83 -4.00
N GLU A 341 24.13 -14.92 -4.90
CA GLU A 341 25.32 -14.08 -4.84
C GLU A 341 24.98 -12.71 -4.23
N VAL A 342 23.87 -12.11 -4.66
CA VAL A 342 23.41 -10.78 -4.23
C VAL A 342 22.08 -10.95 -3.49
N VAL A 343 22.17 -11.10 -2.17
CA VAL A 343 21.02 -11.38 -1.30
C VAL A 343 19.94 -10.30 -1.42
N GLY A 344 18.67 -10.70 -1.36
CA GLY A 344 17.50 -9.83 -1.36
C GLY A 344 16.99 -9.50 -2.76
N MET A 345 17.51 -10.15 -3.79
CA MET A 345 16.98 -10.08 -5.16
C MET A 345 15.75 -10.96 -5.34
N GLY A 346 15.48 -11.91 -4.45
CA GLY A 346 14.31 -12.77 -4.57
C GLY A 346 14.41 -13.74 -5.75
N LYS A 347 13.34 -13.89 -6.52
CA LYS A 347 13.28 -14.79 -7.69
C LYS A 347 13.55 -14.03 -8.98
N ASN A 348 14.63 -13.24 -8.97
CA ASN A 348 15.08 -12.44 -10.09
C ASN A 348 16.57 -12.69 -10.37
N TYR A 349 17.03 -12.31 -11.55
CA TYR A 349 18.45 -12.16 -11.89
C TYR A 349 18.76 -10.71 -12.29
N LEU A 350 20.02 -10.33 -12.31
CA LEU A 350 20.49 -9.06 -12.87
C LEU A 350 21.83 -9.26 -13.59
N ARG A 351 22.05 -8.50 -14.65
CA ARG A 351 23.30 -8.49 -15.41
C ARG A 351 24.34 -7.55 -14.78
N GLU A 352 25.61 -7.77 -15.05
CA GLU A 352 26.71 -6.96 -14.50
C GLU A 352 26.58 -5.47 -14.82
N SER A 353 26.24 -5.11 -16.06
CA SER A 353 26.00 -3.72 -16.47
C SER A 353 24.93 -3.05 -15.61
N ILE A 354 23.85 -3.78 -15.31
CA ILE A 354 22.76 -3.33 -14.44
C ILE A 354 23.24 -3.23 -12.99
N ARG A 355 24.04 -4.18 -12.49
CA ARG A 355 24.63 -4.14 -11.15
C ARG A 355 25.43 -2.86 -10.93
N VAL A 356 26.32 -2.55 -11.87
CA VAL A 356 27.17 -1.35 -11.83
C VAL A 356 26.33 -0.08 -11.91
N LYS A 357 25.30 -0.05 -12.76
CA LYS A 357 24.36 1.08 -12.86
C LYS A 357 23.62 1.32 -11.55
N GLY A 358 23.12 0.26 -10.90
CA GLY A 358 22.44 0.34 -9.61
C GLY A 358 23.34 0.86 -8.49
N ILE A 359 24.61 0.40 -8.43
CA ILE A 359 25.60 0.93 -7.48
C ILE A 359 25.79 2.43 -7.69
N LYS A 360 25.96 2.88 -8.94
CA LYS A 360 26.12 4.30 -9.27
C LYS A 360 24.89 5.11 -8.85
N ALA A 361 23.69 4.64 -9.17
CA ALA A 361 22.44 5.31 -8.83
C ALA A 361 22.28 5.49 -7.31
N TYR A 362 22.34 4.40 -6.54
CA TYR A 362 22.23 4.50 -5.08
C TYR A 362 23.33 5.35 -4.45
N THR A 363 24.57 5.28 -4.96
CA THR A 363 25.67 6.13 -4.47
C THR A 363 25.36 7.62 -4.70
N PHE A 364 24.89 7.97 -5.90
CA PHE A 364 24.60 9.35 -6.26
C PHE A 364 23.48 9.92 -5.39
N TYR A 365 22.34 9.24 -5.29
CA TYR A 365 21.19 9.77 -4.55
C TYR A 365 21.39 9.75 -3.03
N ALA A 366 22.13 8.79 -2.48
CA ALA A 366 22.50 8.83 -1.06
C ALA A 366 23.42 10.04 -0.75
N ARG A 367 24.37 10.35 -1.64
CA ARG A 367 25.22 11.55 -1.51
C ARG A 367 24.42 12.84 -1.69
N LEU A 368 23.49 12.87 -2.65
CA LEU A 368 22.61 14.02 -2.86
C LEU A 368 21.76 14.29 -1.62
N TYR A 369 21.18 13.26 -1.02
CA TYR A 369 20.46 13.37 0.25
C TYR A 369 21.34 13.94 1.37
N ALA A 370 22.55 13.40 1.56
CA ALA A 370 23.49 13.90 2.56
C ALA A 370 23.88 15.36 2.31
N LEU A 371 24.12 15.74 1.05
CA LEU A 371 24.43 17.12 0.67
C LEU A 371 23.28 18.08 0.98
N HIS A 372 22.03 17.70 0.67
CA HIS A 372 20.86 18.50 1.06
C HIS A 372 20.76 18.65 2.58
N GLY A 373 21.05 17.58 3.34
CA GLY A 373 21.14 17.63 4.80
C GLY A 373 22.18 18.65 5.29
N LEU A 374 23.39 18.63 4.71
CA LEU A 374 24.46 19.58 5.04
C LEU A 374 24.06 21.03 4.71
N VAL A 375 23.45 21.27 3.55
CA VAL A 375 22.97 22.60 3.16
C VAL A 375 21.90 23.10 4.13
N ARG A 376 20.93 22.25 4.50
CA ARG A 376 19.90 22.59 5.50
C ARG A 376 20.53 22.89 6.87
N ALA A 377 21.51 22.10 7.31
CA ALA A 377 22.24 22.30 8.56
C ALA A 377 23.01 23.63 8.57
N GLN A 378 23.75 23.93 7.50
CA GLN A 378 24.48 25.19 7.36
C GLN A 378 23.53 26.39 7.36
N ALA A 379 22.39 26.30 6.67
CA ALA A 379 21.36 27.34 6.70
C ALA A 379 20.75 27.53 8.10
N ALA A 380 20.75 26.50 8.94
CA ALA A 380 20.33 26.54 10.33
C ALA A 380 21.43 26.99 11.32
N GLY A 381 22.60 27.43 10.83
CA GLY A 381 23.68 27.97 11.65
C GLY A 381 24.66 26.95 12.22
N LEU A 382 24.61 25.68 11.78
CA LEU A 382 25.67 24.71 12.09
C LEU A 382 26.96 25.09 11.35
N SER A 383 28.01 25.43 12.12
CA SER A 383 29.36 25.55 11.60
C SER A 383 29.92 24.16 11.37
N LEU A 384 30.09 23.78 10.10
CA LEU A 384 30.86 22.60 9.74
C LEU A 384 32.34 22.94 9.97
N ALA A 385 32.97 22.28 10.94
CA ALA A 385 34.42 22.39 11.11
C ALA A 385 35.11 22.01 9.78
N PRO A 386 36.16 22.73 9.35
CA PRO A 386 36.90 22.36 8.17
C PRO A 386 37.49 20.95 8.36
N LEU A 387 37.29 20.09 7.36
CA LEU A 387 37.77 18.71 7.28
C LEU A 387 39.30 18.62 7.34
#